data_AF-A0A7S1RIT0-F1
#
_entry.id   AF-A0A7S1RIT0-F1
#
_cell.length_a   1.000
_cell.length_b   1.000
_cell.length_c   1.000
_cell.angle_alpha   90.00
_cell.angle_beta   90.00
_cell.angle_gamma   90.00
#
_symmetry.space_group_name_H-M   'P 1'
#
loop_
_entity.id
_entity.type
_entity.pdbx_description
1 polymer ?
#
loop_
_entity_poly.entity_id
_entity_poly.type
_entity_poly.pdbx_seq_one_letter_code
_entity_poly.pdbx_strand_id
1 'polypeptide(L)'
;DARLDPQALAWESRLQKLRRQLLYYGSDVICLQALQSIGFAMRCSEEDSNWFSFEDEPSANHLVHLYRELSKANYGVAFAPTIKLPGSATICLGNAVFWKRSRLRLERHFKLCESAVCVWLSSRTGGLPVLACSTKTAASY
;
A
#
# COMPACT_ATOMS: atom_id res chain seq x y z
N ASP A 1 25.02 10.94 20.06
CA ASP A 1 23.55 10.76 19.93
C ASP A 1 22.92 11.90 19.16
N ALA A 2 22.71 11.70 17.86
CA ALA A 2 21.92 12.62 17.05
C ALA A 2 20.44 12.44 17.43
N ARG A 3 19.90 13.36 18.23
CA ARG A 3 18.46 13.39 18.51
C ARG A 3 17.72 13.60 17.19
N LEU A 4 17.02 12.58 16.73
CA LEU A 4 16.17 12.66 15.55
C LEU A 4 15.09 13.72 15.80
N ASP A 5 14.92 14.64 14.86
CA ASP A 5 13.87 15.64 14.90
C ASP A 5 12.49 14.94 14.99
N PRO A 6 11.70 15.18 16.05
CA PRO A 6 10.37 14.60 16.20
C PRO A 6 9.46 14.89 15.00
N GLN A 7 9.61 16.04 14.35
CA GLN A 7 8.83 16.38 13.14
C GLN A 7 9.24 15.54 11.93
N ALA A 8 10.48 15.05 11.88
CA ALA A 8 10.92 14.12 10.84
C ALA A 8 10.31 12.73 11.01
N LEU A 9 9.92 12.35 12.23
CA LEU A 9 9.26 11.08 12.55
C LEU A 9 7.73 11.13 12.37
N ALA A 10 7.14 12.33 12.40
CA ALA A 10 5.72 12.55 12.14
C ALA A 10 5.30 11.93 10.80
N TRP A 11 4.17 11.22 10.80
CA TRP A 11 3.68 10.51 9.60
C TRP A 11 3.45 11.47 8.44
N GLU A 12 2.88 12.65 8.68
CA GLU A 12 2.60 13.65 7.64
C GLU A 12 3.87 14.06 6.87
N SER A 13 4.95 14.37 7.59
CA SER A 13 6.26 14.69 7.01
C SER A 13 6.83 13.53 6.21
N ARG A 14 6.69 12.29 6.72
CA ARG A 14 7.17 11.08 6.03
C ARG A 14 6.33 10.76 4.80
N LEU A 15 5.02 10.96 4.86
CA LEU A 15 4.08 10.76 3.77
C LEU A 15 4.41 11.70 2.60
N GLN A 16 4.68 12.98 2.87
CA GLN A 16 5.08 13.92 1.83
C GLN A 16 6.37 13.50 1.12
N LYS A 17 7.39 13.06 1.88
CA LYS A 17 8.66 12.56 1.32
C LYS A 17 8.46 11.28 0.51
N LEU A 18 7.69 10.33 1.04
CA LEU A 18 7.38 9.07 0.39
C LEU A 18 6.63 9.31 -0.92
N ARG A 19 5.57 10.12 -0.88
CA ARG A 19 4.82 10.55 -2.06
C ARG A 19 5.74 11.14 -3.12
N ARG A 20 6.59 12.10 -2.73
CA ARG A 20 7.52 12.76 -3.66
C ARG A 20 8.42 11.73 -4.34
N GLN A 21 8.99 10.78 -3.59
CA GLN A 21 9.83 9.73 -4.16
C GLN A 21 9.05 8.82 -5.12
N LEU A 22 7.89 8.32 -4.69
CA LEU A 22 7.08 7.39 -5.49
C LEU A 22 6.60 8.03 -6.80
N LEU A 23 6.16 9.29 -6.75
CA LEU A 23 5.67 9.99 -7.92
C LEU A 23 6.80 10.51 -8.83
N TYR A 24 7.98 10.80 -8.29
CA TYR A 24 9.12 11.28 -9.06
C TYR A 24 9.56 10.25 -10.12
N TYR A 25 9.64 8.97 -9.75
CA TYR A 25 10.00 7.90 -10.70
C TYR A 25 8.87 7.54 -11.65
N GLY A 26 7.62 7.84 -11.28
CA GLY A 26 6.45 7.59 -12.15
C GLY A 26 6.21 6.11 -12.48
N SER A 27 6.70 5.20 -11.64
CA SER A 27 6.70 3.74 -11.85
C SER A 27 5.30 3.16 -12.07
N ASP A 28 5.14 2.28 -13.06
CA ASP A 28 3.82 1.70 -13.35
C ASP A 28 3.34 0.70 -12.30
N VAL A 29 4.27 0.10 -11.55
CA VAL A 29 4.01 -0.79 -10.41
C VAL A 29 4.92 -0.39 -9.26
N ILE A 30 4.37 -0.35 -8.05
CA ILE A 30 5.10 -0.01 -6.81
C ILE A 30 4.77 -1.07 -5.77
N CYS A 31 5.78 -1.76 -5.24
CA CYS A 31 5.64 -2.67 -4.12
C CYS A 31 6.14 -2.00 -2.85
N LEU A 32 5.28 -1.91 -1.83
CA LEU A 32 5.64 -1.39 -0.50
C LEU A 32 5.44 -2.47 0.56
N GLN A 33 6.31 -2.49 1.56
CA GLN A 33 6.22 -3.38 2.71
C GLN A 33 6.14 -2.59 4.01
N ALA A 34 5.65 -3.26 5.07
CA ALA A 34 5.48 -2.68 6.40
C ALA A 34 4.65 -1.38 6.42
N LEU A 35 3.62 -1.32 5.58
CA LEU A 35 2.68 -0.21 5.56
C LEU A 35 1.64 -0.42 6.67
N GLN A 36 1.44 0.61 7.49
CA GLN A 36 0.48 0.56 8.58
C GLN A 36 -0.94 0.74 8.05
N SER A 37 -1.87 -0.08 8.56
CA SER A 37 -3.28 -0.03 8.20
C SER A 37 -4.16 -0.37 9.40
N ILE A 38 -5.43 -0.03 9.32
CA ILE A 38 -6.44 -0.39 10.30
C ILE A 38 -7.27 -1.55 9.76
N GLY A 39 -7.46 -2.57 10.60
CA GLY A 39 -8.15 -3.80 10.26
C GLY A 39 -7.20 -4.90 9.74
N PHE A 40 -7.69 -6.14 9.74
CA PHE A 40 -6.91 -7.33 9.41
C PHE A 40 -7.41 -8.06 8.16
N ALA A 41 -8.25 -7.40 7.37
CA ALA A 41 -8.72 -7.92 6.09
C ALA A 41 -7.75 -7.52 4.97
N MET A 42 -7.65 -8.37 3.95
CA MET A 42 -7.12 -7.96 2.66
C MET A 42 -8.04 -6.89 2.06
N ARG A 43 -7.48 -5.90 1.38
CA ARG A 43 -8.23 -4.80 0.75
C ARG A 43 -7.74 -4.53 -0.65
N CYS A 44 -8.65 -4.27 -1.57
CA CYS A 44 -8.35 -3.88 -2.94
C CYS A 44 -9.16 -2.64 -3.33
N SER A 45 -8.55 -1.61 -3.90
CA SER A 45 -9.26 -0.37 -4.25
C SER A 45 -10.30 -0.54 -5.36
N GLU A 46 -10.20 -1.61 -6.16
CA GLU A 46 -11.17 -1.90 -7.22
C GLU A 46 -12.39 -2.70 -6.71
N GLU A 47 -12.30 -3.32 -5.53
CA GLU A 47 -13.39 -4.11 -4.92
C GLU A 47 -13.96 -3.46 -3.64
N ASP A 48 -13.11 -2.81 -2.85
CA ASP A 48 -13.41 -2.19 -1.56
C ASP A 48 -13.39 -0.65 -1.64
N SER A 49 -13.93 -0.04 -2.72
CA SER A 49 -13.83 1.41 -2.96
C SER A 49 -14.25 2.26 -1.75
N ASN A 50 -15.31 1.85 -1.04
CA ASN A 50 -15.82 2.51 0.16
C ASN A 50 -14.80 2.55 1.30
N TRP A 51 -13.97 1.51 1.45
CA TRP A 51 -12.95 1.46 2.50
C TRP A 51 -11.87 2.52 2.29
N PHE A 52 -11.60 2.89 1.03
CA PHE A 52 -10.59 3.88 0.69
C PHE A 52 -11.13 5.32 0.63
N SER A 53 -12.44 5.53 0.68
CA SER A 53 -13.09 6.84 0.48
C SER A 53 -13.52 7.56 1.77
N PHE A 54 -13.29 6.99 2.96
CA PHE A 54 -13.80 7.51 4.23
C PHE A 54 -13.11 8.80 4.71
N GLU A 55 -13.68 9.99 4.60
CA GLU A 55 -12.94 11.23 4.89
C GLU A 55 -12.31 11.30 6.31
N ASP A 56 -13.00 10.78 7.33
CA ASP A 56 -12.55 10.73 8.74
C ASP A 56 -11.67 9.52 9.09
N GLU A 57 -10.64 9.26 8.29
CA GLU A 57 -9.70 8.15 8.57
C GLU A 57 -8.66 8.54 9.64
N PRO A 58 -8.46 7.71 10.68
CA PRO A 58 -7.44 7.98 11.70
C PRO A 58 -6.05 8.16 11.07
N SER A 59 -5.23 9.04 11.65
CA SER A 59 -3.87 9.32 11.17
C SER A 59 -2.97 8.08 11.11
N ALA A 60 -3.28 7.07 11.91
CA ALA A 60 -2.61 5.77 11.92
C ALA A 60 -2.87 4.90 10.68
N ASN A 61 -3.88 5.18 9.85
CA ASN A 61 -4.17 4.43 8.64
C ASN A 61 -3.30 4.90 7.46
N HIS A 62 -2.00 4.61 7.54
CA HIS A 62 -1.01 5.06 6.56
C HIS A 62 -1.36 4.59 5.13
N LEU A 63 -1.95 3.39 4.99
CA LEU A 63 -2.40 2.87 3.70
C LEU A 63 -3.42 3.77 3.02
N VAL A 64 -4.49 4.16 3.71
CA VAL A 64 -5.55 4.99 3.09
C VAL A 64 -5.01 6.37 2.76
N HIS A 65 -4.26 7.00 3.67
CA HIS A 65 -3.65 8.31 3.44
C HIS A 65 -2.70 8.30 2.23
N LEU A 66 -1.88 7.26 2.10
CA LEU A 66 -1.01 7.12 0.93
C LEU A 66 -1.79 6.86 -0.36
N TYR A 67 -2.79 5.97 -0.30
CA TYR A 67 -3.64 5.69 -1.46
C TYR A 67 -4.36 6.95 -1.96
N ARG A 68 -4.88 7.80 -1.07
CA ARG A 68 -5.53 9.06 -1.48
C ARG A 68 -4.63 9.96 -2.32
N GLU A 69 -3.35 10.02 -1.99
CA GLU A 69 -2.41 10.82 -2.77
C GLU A 69 -2.03 10.16 -4.09
N LEU A 70 -1.85 8.84 -4.10
CA LEU A 70 -1.50 8.10 -5.32
C LEU A 70 -2.70 7.91 -6.26
N SER A 71 -3.92 7.86 -5.76
CA SER A 71 -5.14 7.72 -6.57
C SER A 71 -5.38 8.96 -7.45
N LYS A 72 -4.98 10.16 -6.98
CA LYS A 72 -4.92 11.40 -7.78
C LYS A 72 -4.00 11.26 -9.00
N ALA A 73 -2.96 10.43 -8.90
CA ALA A 73 -2.07 10.07 -10.00
C ALA A 73 -2.50 8.78 -10.73
N ASN A 74 -3.77 8.38 -10.54
CA ASN A 74 -4.43 7.23 -11.15
C ASN A 74 -3.86 5.85 -10.76
N TYR A 75 -3.34 5.71 -9.53
CA TYR A 75 -2.97 4.40 -9.01
C TYR A 75 -4.16 3.66 -8.38
N GLY A 76 -4.19 2.34 -8.53
CA GLY A 76 -4.94 1.40 -7.71
C GLY A 76 -4.04 0.77 -6.65
N VAL A 77 -4.60 0.07 -5.68
CA VAL A 77 -3.84 -0.63 -4.63
C VAL A 77 -4.51 -1.94 -4.21
N ALA A 78 -3.69 -2.94 -3.90
CA ALA A 78 -4.07 -4.14 -3.17
C ALA A 78 -3.16 -4.27 -1.96
N PHE A 79 -3.74 -4.57 -0.81
CA PHE A 79 -3.05 -4.67 0.47
C PHE A 79 -3.39 -5.98 1.17
N ALA A 80 -2.38 -6.64 1.71
CA ALA A 80 -2.56 -7.75 2.63
C ALA A 80 -1.88 -7.47 3.97
N PRO A 81 -2.60 -7.61 5.10
CA PRO A 81 -2.01 -7.51 6.42
C PRO A 81 -1.11 -8.73 6.69
N THR A 82 0.02 -8.47 7.35
CA THR A 82 1.05 -9.47 7.66
C THR A 82 1.31 -9.62 9.16
N ILE A 83 1.30 -8.52 9.92
CA ILE A 83 1.66 -8.51 11.34
C ILE A 83 0.67 -7.64 12.10
N LYS A 84 0.13 -8.12 13.23
CA LYS A 84 -0.63 -7.29 14.17
C LYS A 84 0.35 -6.51 15.04
N LEU A 85 0.16 -5.21 15.21
CA LEU A 85 1.04 -4.44 16.10
C LEU A 85 0.79 -4.82 17.56
N PRO A 86 1.85 -5.15 18.34
CA PRO A 86 1.71 -5.44 19.78
C PRO A 86 1.02 -4.28 20.50
N GLY A 87 0.07 -4.61 21.39
CA GLY A 87 -0.69 -3.62 22.15
C GLY A 87 -1.81 -2.90 21.37
N SER A 88 -2.02 -3.23 20.08
CA SER A 88 -3.13 -2.72 19.30
C SER A 88 -4.15 -3.81 18.96
N ALA A 89 -5.43 -3.54 19.21
CA ALA A 89 -6.52 -4.45 18.83
C ALA A 89 -6.89 -4.35 17.33
N THR A 90 -6.47 -3.29 16.63
CA THR A 90 -6.98 -2.96 15.30
C THR A 90 -5.91 -2.58 14.29
N ILE A 91 -4.69 -2.23 14.71
CA ILE A 91 -3.63 -1.77 13.81
C ILE A 91 -2.76 -2.95 13.37
N CYS A 92 -2.45 -2.99 12.07
CA CYS A 92 -1.55 -3.96 11.49
C CYS A 92 -0.47 -3.30 10.62
N LEU A 93 0.58 -4.07 10.33
CA LEU A 93 1.51 -3.82 9.25
C LEU A 93 1.25 -4.83 8.13
N GLY A 94 1.33 -4.37 6.89
CA GLY A 94 1.13 -5.23 5.73
C GLY A 94 1.95 -4.82 4.53
N ASN A 95 1.73 -5.57 3.46
CA ASN A 95 2.34 -5.35 2.16
C ASN A 95 1.30 -4.81 1.21
N ALA A 96 1.72 -3.91 0.33
CA ALA A 96 0.88 -3.31 -0.69
C ALA A 96 1.54 -3.39 -2.07
N VAL A 97 0.72 -3.60 -3.10
CA VAL A 97 1.10 -3.36 -4.49
C VAL A 97 0.20 -2.28 -5.04
N PHE A 98 0.81 -1.21 -5.56
CA PHE A 98 0.14 -0.17 -6.33
C PHE A 98 0.41 -0.37 -7.81
N TRP A 99 -0.57 -0.06 -8.66
CA TRP A 99 -0.42 -0.09 -10.11
C TRP A 99 -1.06 1.13 -10.76
N LYS A 100 -0.50 1.58 -11.88
CA LYS A 100 -1.02 2.71 -12.63
C LYS A 100 -2.19 2.29 -13.51
N ARG A 101 -3.43 2.63 -13.11
CA ARG A 101 -4.67 2.19 -13.78
C ARG A 101 -4.80 2.68 -15.22
N SER A 102 -4.12 3.77 -15.58
CA SER A 102 -4.08 4.25 -16.96
C SER A 102 -3.32 3.33 -17.91
N ARG A 103 -2.42 2.47 -17.39
CA ARG A 103 -1.59 1.56 -18.19
C ARG A 103 -1.89 0.10 -17.93
N LEU A 104 -2.31 -0.22 -16.72
CA LEU A 104 -2.53 -1.59 -16.26
C LEU A 104 -3.98 -1.75 -15.79
N ARG A 105 -4.53 -2.95 -15.96
CA ARG A 105 -5.84 -3.35 -15.45
C ARG A 105 -5.64 -4.52 -14.49
N LEU A 106 -6.29 -4.47 -13.33
CA LEU A 106 -6.31 -5.60 -12.41
C LEU A 106 -7.17 -6.72 -12.99
N GLU A 107 -6.60 -7.90 -13.12
CA GLU A 107 -7.34 -9.11 -13.48
C GLU A 107 -7.67 -9.92 -12.24
N ARG A 108 -6.70 -10.07 -11.32
CA ARG A 108 -6.84 -10.79 -10.06
C ARG A 108 -5.91 -10.21 -9.02
N HIS A 109 -6.33 -10.26 -7.76
CA HIS A 109 -5.45 -10.10 -6.61
C HIS A 109 -5.64 -11.28 -5.67
N PHE A 110 -4.57 -11.67 -4.99
CA PHE A 110 -4.61 -12.76 -4.03
C PHE A 110 -3.47 -12.63 -3.02
N LYS A 111 -3.68 -13.25 -1.87
CA LYS A 111 -2.69 -13.37 -0.81
C LYS A 111 -1.97 -14.71 -0.96
N LEU A 112 -0.64 -14.69 -0.89
CA LEU A 112 0.18 -15.92 -0.81
C LEU A 112 0.69 -16.06 0.63
N CYS A 113 0.25 -17.11 1.33
CA CYS A 113 0.54 -17.34 2.75
C CYS A 113 0.20 -16.12 3.61
N GLU A 114 0.81 -15.94 4.79
CA GLU A 114 0.60 -14.74 5.61
C GLU A 114 1.55 -13.56 5.27
N SER A 115 2.34 -13.66 4.21
CA SER A 115 3.51 -12.82 3.99
C SER A 115 3.51 -12.01 2.69
N ALA A 116 2.61 -12.27 1.75
CA ALA A 116 2.62 -11.59 0.46
C ALA A 116 1.24 -11.24 -0.09
N VAL A 117 1.16 -10.09 -0.76
CA VAL A 117 0.06 -9.72 -1.67
C VAL A 117 0.58 -9.76 -3.10
N CYS A 118 -0.18 -10.39 -3.98
CA CYS A 118 0.11 -10.46 -5.40
C CYS A 118 -1.05 -9.90 -6.22
N VAL A 119 -0.71 -9.26 -7.32
CA VAL A 119 -1.65 -8.75 -8.32
C VAL A 119 -1.23 -9.25 -9.70
N TRP A 120 -2.21 -9.80 -10.42
CA TRP A 120 -2.10 -10.12 -11.83
C TRP A 120 -2.71 -8.98 -12.63
N LEU A 121 -1.89 -8.38 -13.51
CA LEU A 121 -2.24 -7.19 -14.25
C LEU A 121 -2.15 -7.46 -15.76
N SER A 122 -3.12 -6.99 -16.52
CA SER A 122 -3.05 -6.94 -17.97
C SER A 122 -2.65 -5.53 -18.44
N SER A 123 -1.92 -5.45 -19.55
CA SER A 123 -1.57 -4.17 -20.15
C SER A 123 -2.72 -3.60 -20.96
N ARG A 124 -3.07 -2.34 -20.73
CA ARG A 124 -4.03 -1.58 -21.55
C ARG A 124 -3.43 -1.11 -22.87
N THR A 125 -2.11 -1.03 -22.97
CA THR A 125 -1.39 -0.54 -24.16
C THR A 125 -0.80 -1.67 -25.01
N GLY A 126 -1.31 -2.90 -24.89
CA GLY A 126 -0.86 -4.05 -25.69
C GLY A 126 0.47 -4.70 -25.27
N GLY A 127 1.01 -4.37 -24.09
CA GLY A 127 2.17 -5.04 -23.51
C GLY A 127 1.86 -6.41 -22.88
N LEU A 128 2.90 -7.06 -22.36
CA LEU A 128 2.79 -8.34 -21.65
C LEU A 128 2.02 -8.19 -20.33
N PRO A 129 1.31 -9.25 -19.88
CA PRO A 129 0.76 -9.28 -18.53
C PRO A 129 1.88 -9.22 -17.49
N VAL A 130 1.59 -8.58 -16.36
CA VAL A 130 2.53 -8.39 -15.25
C VAL A 130 1.97 -9.09 -14.02
N LEU A 131 2.76 -9.98 -13.43
CA LEU A 131 2.53 -10.48 -12.08
C LEU A 131 3.47 -9.74 -11.13
N ALA A 132 2.92 -9.00 -10.18
CA ALA A 132 3.68 -8.28 -9.17
C ALA A 132 3.29 -8.75 -7.78
N CYS A 133 4.30 -9.02 -6.95
CA CYS A 133 4.09 -9.41 -5.56
C CYS A 133 4.91 -8.50 -4.65
N SER A 134 4.28 -8.04 -3.57
CA SER A 134 4.97 -7.43 -2.45
C SER A 134 5.03 -8.45 -1.32
N THR A 135 6.25 -8.88 -0.99
CA THR A 135 6.52 -9.88 0.03
C THR A 135 7.42 -9.31 1.11
N LYS A 136 7.07 -9.61 2.36
CA LYS A 136 7.94 -9.49 3.51
C LYS A 136 7.49 -10.54 4.50
N THR A 137 8.37 -11.47 4.80
CA THR A 137 8.13 -12.46 5.84
C THR A 137 8.14 -11.76 7.20
N ALA A 138 7.22 -12.16 8.07
CA ALA A 138 7.35 -11.93 9.50
C ALA A 138 8.48 -12.84 9.98
N ALA A 139 9.74 -12.48 9.72
CA ALA A 139 10.85 -13.18 10.35
C ALA A 139 10.65 -13.04 11.86
N SER A 140 10.36 -14.16 12.51
CA SER A 140 10.34 -14.32 13.95
C SER A 140 11.69 -13.87 14.50
N TYR A 141 11.71 -12.73 15.18
CA TYR A 141 12.77 -12.41 16.14
C TYR A 141 12.41 -13.03 17.47
#